data_AF-A0A1D2X0Q3-F1
#
_entry.id   AF-A0A1D2X0Q3-F1
#
_cell.length_a   1.000
_cell.length_b   1.000
_cell.length_c   1.000
_cell.angle_alpha   90.00
_cell.angle_beta   90.00
_cell.angle_gamma   90.00
#
_symmetry.space_group_name_H-M   'P 1'
#
loop_
_entity.id
_entity.type
_entity.pdbx_description
1 polymer ?
#
loop_
_entity_poly.entity_id
_entity_poly.type
_entity_poly.pdbx_seq_one_letter_code
_entity_poly.pdbx_strand_id
1 'polypeptide(L)'
;MKNPIMAAILSFFSGIGNLYLELYTRFAITVILGIILGYIGTFNANVAGFTFVMYIYFAYDSYIVTNALNNDHDIPKLFAVIPAY
;
A
#
# COMPACT_ATOMS: atom_id res chain seq x y z
N MET A 1 -10.96 4.47 -16.55
CA MET A 1 -10.84 5.02 -15.18
C MET A 1 -10.97 3.87 -14.19
N LYS A 2 -10.00 3.73 -13.27
CA LYS A 2 -9.99 2.67 -12.25
C LYS A 2 -10.71 3.19 -11.00
N ASN A 3 -11.43 2.34 -10.26
CA ASN A 3 -12.20 2.80 -9.10
C ASN A 3 -11.28 2.93 -7.86
N PRO A 4 -11.11 4.14 -7.27
CA PRO A 4 -10.19 4.36 -6.16
C PRO A 4 -10.60 3.64 -4.88
N ILE A 5 -11.90 3.47 -4.64
CA ILE A 5 -12.41 2.74 -3.47
C ILE A 5 -12.12 1.25 -3.62
N MET A 6 -12.33 0.70 -4.82
CA MET A 6 -12.02 -0.71 -5.10
C MET A 6 -10.51 -0.99 -4.95
N ALA A 7 -9.66 -0.10 -5.48
CA ALA A 7 -8.21 -0.23 -5.33
C ALA A 7 -7.79 -0.20 -3.87
N ALA A 8 -8.39 0.68 -3.05
CA ALA A 8 -8.12 0.75 -1.62
C ALA A 8 -8.51 -0.54 -0.87
N ILE A 9 -9.74 -1.04 -1.11
CA ILE A 9 -10.24 -2.28 -0.48
C ILE A 9 -9.34 -3.47 -0.86
N LEU A 10 -8.96 -3.60 -2.13
CA LEU A 10 -8.08 -4.68 -2.58
C LEU A 10 -6.69 -4.57 -1.97
N SER A 11 -6.14 -3.36 -1.81
CA SER A 11 -4.80 -3.16 -1.22
C SER A 11 -4.71 -3.48 0.27
N PHE A 12 -5.84 -3.56 0.97
CA PHE A 12 -5.89 -4.07 2.33
C PHE A 12 -5.38 -5.52 2.43
N PHE A 13 -5.56 -6.31 1.37
CA PHE A 13 -5.12 -7.71 1.31
C PHE A 13 -3.71 -7.82 0.73
N SER A 14 -2.71 -7.28 1.42
CA SER A 14 -1.29 -7.34 0.99
C SER A 14 -1.01 -6.66 -0.35
N GLY A 15 -1.67 -5.54 -0.63
CA GLY A 15 -1.38 -4.71 -1.81
C GLY A 15 -1.97 -5.22 -3.13
N ILE A 16 -2.95 -6.15 -3.11
CA ILE A 16 -3.64 -6.62 -4.34
C ILE A 16 -4.24 -5.46 -5.16
N GLY A 17 -4.60 -4.34 -4.53
CA GLY A 17 -5.04 -3.14 -5.25
C GLY A 17 -3.98 -2.59 -6.20
N ASN A 18 -2.68 -2.73 -5.88
CA ASN A 18 -1.60 -2.36 -6.81
C ASN A 18 -1.59 -3.27 -8.06
N LEU A 19 -1.99 -4.54 -7.94
CA LEU A 19 -2.14 -5.44 -9.09
C LEU A 19 -3.32 -5.01 -9.98
N TYR A 20 -4.45 -4.64 -9.36
CA TYR A 20 -5.61 -4.06 -10.07
C TYR A 20 -5.23 -2.76 -10.81
N LEU A 21 -4.32 -1.98 -10.23
CA LEU A 21 -3.78 -0.76 -10.84
C LEU A 21 -2.66 -1.03 -11.86
N GLU A 22 -2.23 -2.29 -12.08
CA GLU A 22 -1.11 -2.69 -12.95
C GLU A 22 0.25 -2.10 -12.50
N LEU A 23 0.38 -1.78 -11.21
CA LEU A 23 1.58 -1.24 -10.57
C LEU A 23 2.42 -2.37 -9.97
N TYR A 24 3.00 -3.21 -10.83
CA TYR A 24 3.68 -4.45 -10.42
C TYR A 24 4.86 -4.24 -9.46
N THR A 25 5.65 -3.19 -9.64
CA THR A 25 6.76 -2.86 -8.73
C THR A 25 6.26 -2.51 -7.33
N ARG A 26 5.17 -1.74 -7.23
CA ARG A 26 4.54 -1.43 -5.94
C ARG A 26 3.98 -2.68 -5.29
N PHE A 27 3.27 -3.51 -6.07
CA PHE A 27 2.72 -4.77 -5.60
C PHE A 27 3.82 -5.65 -4.97
N ALA A 28 4.93 -5.87 -5.68
CA ALA A 28 6.05 -6.66 -5.17
C ALA A 28 6.61 -6.12 -3.84
N ILE A 29 6.79 -4.80 -3.73
CA ILE A 29 7.27 -4.18 -2.48
C ILE A 29 6.25 -4.36 -1.35
N THR A 30 4.96 -4.13 -1.58
CA THR A 30 3.91 -4.36 -0.56
C THR A 30 3.87 -5.80 -0.09
N VAL A 31 4.03 -6.78 -0.98
CA VAL A 31 4.07 -8.20 -0.63
C VAL A 31 5.30 -8.52 0.23
N ILE A 32 6.48 -8.04 -0.16
CA ILE A 32 7.72 -8.23 0.62
C ILE A 32 7.56 -7.64 2.03
N LEU A 33 7.01 -6.43 2.14
CA LEU A 33 6.74 -5.80 3.44
C LEU A 33 5.73 -6.60 4.26
N GLY A 34 4.66 -7.11 3.63
CA GLY A 34 3.68 -7.98 4.28
C GLY A 34 4.31 -9.25 4.85
N ILE A 35 5.21 -9.90 4.09
CA ILE A 35 5.95 -11.09 4.54
C ILE A 35 6.84 -10.76 5.74
N ILE A 36 7.62 -9.67 5.68
CA ILE A 36 8.51 -9.25 6.76
C ILE A 36 7.71 -8.95 8.04
N LEU A 37 6.62 -8.18 7.92
CA LEU A 37 5.78 -7.82 9.06
C LEU A 37 5.06 -9.02 9.65
N GLY A 38 4.60 -9.95 8.80
CA GLY A 38 4.03 -11.23 9.22
C GLY A 38 5.04 -12.06 10.01
N TYR A 39 6.28 -12.18 9.50
CA TYR A 39 7.34 -12.91 10.19
C TYR A 39 7.72 -12.28 11.53
N ILE A 40 7.85 -10.96 11.63
CA ILE A 40 8.16 -10.30 12.90
C ILE A 40 6.97 -10.43 13.89
N GLY A 41 5.74 -10.36 13.36
CA GLY A 41 4.51 -10.50 14.14
C GLY A 41 4.38 -11.83 14.88
N THR A 42 5.01 -12.91 14.40
CA THR A 42 4.99 -14.20 15.12
C THR A 42 5.82 -14.19 16.40
N PHE A 43 6.78 -13.28 16.53
CA PHE A 43 7.66 -13.17 17.70
C PHE A 43 7.23 -12.08 18.68
N ASN A 44 6.32 -11.18 18.30
CA ASN A 44 5.90 -10.06 19.14
C ASN A 44 4.45 -9.63 18.86
N ALA A 45 3.57 -9.80 19.86
CA ALA A 45 2.16 -9.46 19.75
C ALA A 45 1.91 -7.96 19.48
N ASN A 46 2.80 -7.06 19.90
CA ASN A 46 2.67 -5.62 19.61
C ASN A 46 2.86 -5.32 18.11
N VAL A 47 3.58 -6.19 17.40
CA VAL A 47 3.82 -6.04 15.95
C VAL A 47 2.57 -6.40 15.16
N ALA A 48 1.66 -7.23 15.68
CA ALA A 48 0.38 -7.50 15.03
C ALA A 48 -0.49 -6.23 14.87
N GLY A 49 -0.51 -5.36 15.88
CA GLY A 49 -1.19 -4.06 15.81
C GLY A 49 -0.54 -3.13 14.78
N PHE A 50 0.80 -3.13 14.70
CA PHE A 50 1.54 -2.37 13.69
C PHE A 50 1.26 -2.86 12.26
N THR A 51 1.18 -4.17 12.05
CA THR A 51 0.83 -4.78 10.76
C THR A 51 -0.55 -4.33 10.28
N PHE A 52 -1.53 -4.22 11.18
CA PHE A 52 -2.85 -3.69 10.84
C PHE A 52 -2.81 -2.24 10.36
N VAL A 53 -2.05 -1.38 11.04
CA VAL A 53 -1.85 0.03 10.63
C VAL A 53 -1.19 0.10 9.25
N MET A 54 -0.23 -0.79 8.95
CA MET A 54 0.42 -0.86 7.64
C MET A 54 -0.55 -1.26 6.51
N TYR A 55 -1.52 -2.15 6.76
CA TYR A 55 -2.54 -2.46 5.76
C TYR A 55 -3.48 -1.29 5.48
N ILE A 56 -3.84 -0.50 6.51
CA ILE A 56 -4.58 0.75 6.31
C ILE A 56 -3.76 1.73 5.46
N TYR A 57 -2.46 1.84 5.72
CA TYR A 57 -1.55 2.67 4.93
C TYR A 57 -1.53 2.23 3.45
N PHE A 58 -1.44 0.93 3.16
CA PHE A 58 -1.46 0.44 1.77
C PHE A 58 -2.79 0.71 1.06
N ALA A 59 -3.92 0.61 1.77
CA ALA A 59 -5.22 0.99 1.22
C ALA A 59 -5.28 2.48 0.88
N TYR A 60 -4.77 3.34 1.77
CA TYR A 60 -4.69 4.78 1.55
C TYR A 60 -3.76 5.17 0.39
N ASP A 61 -2.57 4.56 0.30
CA ASP A 61 -1.66 4.77 -0.83
C ASP A 61 -2.34 4.41 -2.15
N SER A 62 -2.99 3.25 -2.23
CA SER A 62 -3.69 2.85 -3.46
C SER A 62 -4.87 3.74 -3.80
N TYR A 63 -5.58 4.29 -2.81
CA TYR A 63 -6.62 5.29 -3.07
C TYR A 63 -6.05 6.54 -3.76
N ILE A 64 -5.00 7.14 -3.18
CA ILE A 64 -4.38 8.36 -3.74
C ILE A 64 -3.78 8.07 -5.11
N VAL A 65 -3.06 6.96 -5.25
CA VAL A 65 -2.45 6.56 -6.52
C VAL A 65 -3.50 6.35 -7.60
N THR A 66 -4.65 5.77 -7.26
CA THR A 66 -5.75 5.62 -8.23
C THR A 66 -6.31 6.98 -8.64
N ASN A 67 -6.47 7.91 -7.70
CA ASN A 67 -6.88 9.27 -8.01
C ASN A 67 -5.85 10.00 -8.86
N ALA A 68 -4.55 9.84 -8.60
CA ALA A 68 -3.49 10.44 -9.40
C ALA A 68 -3.52 9.90 -10.83
N LEU A 69 -3.62 8.57 -10.99
CA LEU A 69 -3.75 7.91 -12.30
C LEU A 69 -4.98 8.35 -13.09
N ASN A 70 -6.12 8.56 -12.40
CA ASN A 70 -7.34 8.99 -13.08
C ASN A 70 -7.33 10.48 -13.48
N ASN A 71 -6.49 11.30 -12.86
CA ASN A 71 -6.39 12.74 -13.10
C ASN A 71 -5.08 13.15 -13.82
N ASP A 72 -4.33 12.18 -14.36
CA ASP A 72 -3.02 12.41 -15.01
C ASP A 72 -2.02 13.21 -14.13
N HIS A 73 -2.09 13.01 -12.81
CA HIS A 73 -1.15 13.59 -11.85
C HIS A 73 0.01 12.63 -11.57
N ASP A 74 1.14 13.19 -11.11
CA ASP A 74 2.29 12.41 -10.68
C ASP A 74 1.92 11.40 -9.59
N ILE A 75 2.41 10.16 -9.75
CA ILE A 75 2.16 9.09 -8.79
C ILE A 75 3.00 9.34 -7.53
N PRO A 76 2.39 9.55 -6.34
CA PRO A 76 3.12 9.85 -5.11
C PRO A 76 3.97 8.64 -4.69
N LYS A 77 5.22 8.85 -4.27
CA LYS A 77 6.13 7.74 -3.89
C LYS A 77 5.54 6.89 -2.76
N LEU A 78 5.70 5.56 -2.88
CA LEU A 78 5.44 4.62 -1.80
C LEU A 78 6.41 4.96 -0.67
N PHE A 79 5.91 5.52 0.42
CA PHE A 79 6.66 6.31 1.41
C PHE A 79 7.19 7.63 0.83
N ALA A 80 6.48 8.72 1.10
CA ALA A 80 7.00 10.05 0.84
C ALA A 80 8.33 10.20 1.57
N VAL A 81 9.41 10.47 0.84
CA VAL A 81 10.62 11.01 1.44
C VAL A 81 10.18 12.34 2.04
N ILE A 82 10.16 12.46 3.37
CA ILE A 82 9.96 13.76 4.02
C ILE A 82 11.04 14.66 3.43
N PRO A 83 10.71 15.70 2.63
CA PRO A 83 11.73 16.61 2.19
C PRO A 83 12.30 17.24 3.45
N ALA A 84 13.62 17.06 3.67
CA ALA A 84 14.33 17.80 4.70
C ALA A 84 14.21 19.29 4.32
N TYR A 85 13.44 20.02 5.12
CA TYR A 85 13.37 21.48 5.07
C TYR A 85 14.71 22.09 5.49
#